data_AF-A0A3S4AMT2-F1
#
_entry.id   AF-A0A3S4AMT2-F1
#
_cell.length_a   1.000
_cell.length_b   1.000
_cell.length_c   1.000
_cell.angle_alpha   90.00
_cell.angle_beta   90.00
_cell.angle_gamma   90.00
#
_symmetry.space_group_name_H-M   'P 1'
#
loop_
_entity.id
_entity.type
_entity.pdbx_description
1 polymer ?
#
loop_
_entity_poly.entity_id
_entity_poly.type
_entity_poly.pdbx_seq_one_letter_code
_entity_poly.pdbx_strand_id
1 'polypeptide(L)'
;MHSSTSTSRARPHGQYTPSPPPPPRTRSQTRSEKCHVPTRRREQCVQPRQAWLLLVLLPLLLVSVLLWLERGSGQEGVQGLEGHAQPAGAGRGAGNSFLGPGTSQPASAGGFTERATKPRYSVEFECYSEDEIEEQLANLLAAYRGFYLEPDEAEPPRPRDPDAARRSRHIFKSTFRDQLNSAEDEEFLLQEEEEDVLDVFMTWVRARQIPSGVRKDTFESLSECLEHVANWKLETAPFTKRILLSVTTRLGSLVTAQLPVGGLDCIDERDLDNMHDVFEEMAQLDLA
;
A
#
# COMPACT_ATOMS: atom_id res chain seq x y z
N MET A 1 -36.77 -43.68 58.23
CA MET A 1 -36.82 -42.39 58.93
C MET A 1 -35.45 -42.08 59.47
N HIS A 2 -34.62 -41.37 58.69
CA HIS A 2 -33.33 -40.85 59.17
C HIS A 2 -33.23 -39.40 58.69
N SER A 3 -33.27 -38.49 59.67
CA SER A 3 -33.26 -37.05 59.48
C SER A 3 -31.83 -36.57 59.28
N SER A 4 -31.55 -35.96 58.13
CA SER A 4 -30.28 -35.26 57.88
C SER A 4 -30.39 -33.81 58.34
N THR A 5 -29.58 -33.43 59.33
CA THR A 5 -29.50 -32.06 59.86
C THR A 5 -28.36 -31.33 59.18
N SER A 6 -28.69 -30.30 58.39
CA SER A 6 -27.72 -29.41 57.73
C SER A 6 -27.21 -28.35 58.72
N THR A 7 -25.92 -28.39 59.03
CA THR A 7 -25.24 -27.34 59.82
C THR A 7 -24.63 -26.29 58.89
N SER A 8 -25.30 -25.15 58.79
CA SER A 8 -24.83 -23.95 58.09
C SER A 8 -23.80 -23.21 58.96
N ARG A 9 -22.58 -23.05 58.44
CA ARG A 9 -21.48 -22.36 59.13
C ARG A 9 -21.35 -20.94 58.55
N ALA A 10 -21.84 -19.96 59.30
CA ALA A 10 -21.71 -18.54 58.98
C ALA A 10 -20.23 -18.09 59.04
N ARG A 11 -19.76 -17.41 58.00
CA ARG A 11 -18.45 -16.72 57.98
C ARG A 11 -18.59 -15.35 58.67
N PRO A 12 -17.61 -14.92 59.49
CA PRO A 12 -17.62 -13.60 60.09
C PRO A 12 -17.29 -12.52 59.07
N HIS A 13 -18.05 -11.42 59.13
CA HIS A 13 -17.83 -10.18 58.39
C HIS A 13 -16.49 -9.55 58.80
N GLY A 14 -15.56 -9.46 57.85
CA GLY A 14 -14.36 -8.63 57.97
C GLY A 14 -14.75 -7.15 57.99
N GLN A 15 -14.29 -6.45 59.03
CA GLN A 15 -14.42 -5.00 59.15
C GLN A 15 -13.54 -4.31 58.09
N TYR A 16 -14.16 -3.56 57.19
CA TYR A 16 -13.48 -2.66 56.28
C TYR A 16 -13.09 -1.39 57.03
N THR A 17 -11.78 -1.19 57.25
CA THR A 17 -11.23 0.12 57.62
C THR A 17 -10.97 0.93 56.34
N PRO A 18 -11.57 2.12 56.16
CA PRO A 18 -11.30 2.96 55.00
C PRO A 18 -9.90 3.58 55.10
N SER A 19 -9.10 3.43 54.04
CA SER A 19 -7.79 4.08 53.90
C SER A 19 -7.92 5.61 53.89
N PRO A 20 -6.97 6.34 54.50
CA PRO A 20 -7.00 7.79 54.51
C PRO A 20 -6.74 8.37 53.11
N PRO A 21 -7.31 9.54 52.78
CA PRO A 21 -7.12 10.18 51.48
C PRO A 21 -5.67 10.67 51.28
N PRO A 22 -5.16 10.66 50.04
CA PRO A 22 -3.81 11.13 49.74
C PRO A 22 -3.67 12.64 49.98
N PRO A 23 -2.46 13.10 50.37
CA PRO A 23 -2.20 14.52 50.61
C PRO A 23 -2.31 15.36 49.33
N PRO A 24 -2.66 16.66 49.45
CA PRO A 24 -2.82 17.54 48.31
C PRO A 24 -1.47 17.80 47.62
N ARG A 25 -1.43 17.59 46.30
CA ARG A 25 -0.28 17.94 45.44
C ARG A 25 -0.07 19.46 45.45
N THR A 26 1.01 19.90 46.09
CA THR A 26 1.53 21.26 45.97
C THR A 26 2.07 21.48 44.56
N ARG A 27 1.34 22.28 43.78
CA ARG A 27 1.71 22.72 42.44
C ARG A 27 2.80 23.80 42.54
N SER A 28 4.06 23.38 42.47
CA SER A 28 5.18 24.31 42.34
C SER A 28 5.17 24.95 40.95
N GLN A 29 4.69 26.19 40.88
CA GLN A 29 4.91 27.09 39.74
C GLN A 29 6.38 27.50 39.70
N THR A 30 7.16 26.93 38.79
CA THR A 30 8.43 27.54 38.36
C THR A 30 8.21 28.32 37.07
N ARG A 31 7.96 29.61 37.30
CA ARG A 31 8.62 30.75 36.64
C ARG A 31 9.16 30.51 35.22
N SER A 32 8.38 31.03 34.28
CA SER A 32 8.74 31.55 32.96
C SER A 32 10.20 32.02 32.83
N GLU A 33 11.00 31.29 32.04
CA GLU A 33 12.17 31.82 31.35
C GLU A 33 11.88 31.88 29.85
N LYS A 34 12.04 33.09 29.34
CA LYS A 34 11.70 33.54 28.00
C LYS A 34 12.86 33.17 27.08
N CYS A 35 12.83 32.00 26.46
CA CYS A 35 13.78 31.66 25.39
C CYS A 35 13.39 32.40 24.10
N HIS A 36 14.17 33.43 23.77
CA HIS A 36 14.22 33.99 22.43
C HIS A 36 14.73 32.90 21.46
N VAL A 37 13.84 32.37 20.62
CA VAL A 37 14.21 31.50 19.49
C VAL A 37 14.66 32.41 18.33
N PRO A 38 15.90 32.30 17.82
CA PRO A 38 16.28 32.94 16.58
C PRO A 38 15.66 32.18 15.41
N THR A 39 14.94 32.91 14.56
CA THR A 39 14.31 32.44 13.32
C THR A 39 15.42 31.98 12.36
N ARG A 40 15.78 30.69 12.41
CA ARG A 40 16.74 30.08 11.50
C ARG A 40 16.05 29.85 10.16
N ARG A 41 16.57 30.52 9.12
CA ARG A 41 16.23 30.31 7.70
C ARG A 41 16.14 28.81 7.40
N ARG A 42 15.00 28.38 6.88
CA ARG A 42 14.83 27.08 6.22
C ARG A 42 15.66 27.10 4.94
N GLU A 43 16.91 26.70 5.02
CA GLU A 43 17.63 26.21 3.85
C GLU A 43 17.03 24.85 3.52
N GLN A 44 16.35 24.78 2.38
CA GLN A 44 15.81 23.56 1.81
C GLN A 44 16.96 22.58 1.61
N CYS A 45 16.99 21.55 2.45
CA CYS A 45 17.83 20.38 2.25
C CYS A 45 17.19 19.58 1.10
N VAL A 46 17.53 19.95 -0.15
CA VAL A 46 17.24 19.11 -1.31
C VAL A 46 18.07 17.84 -1.12
N GLN A 47 17.39 16.73 -0.80
CA GLN A 47 18.07 15.46 -0.59
C GLN A 47 18.84 15.04 -1.86
N PRO A 48 20.11 14.61 -1.74
CA PRO A 48 20.93 14.20 -2.89
C PRO A 48 20.39 12.97 -3.64
N ARG A 49 19.36 12.29 -3.13
CA ARG A 49 18.71 11.14 -3.78
C ARG A 49 17.80 11.53 -4.95
N GLN A 50 17.26 12.75 -4.98
CA GLN A 50 16.42 13.19 -6.12
C GLN A 50 17.21 13.67 -7.34
N ALA A 51 18.50 14.00 -7.18
CA ALA A 51 19.37 14.38 -8.29
C ALA A 51 19.62 13.21 -9.27
N TRP A 52 19.62 11.97 -8.78
CA TRP A 52 19.81 10.78 -9.61
C TRP A 52 18.60 10.48 -10.51
N LEU A 53 17.37 10.64 -9.99
CA LEU A 53 16.15 10.48 -10.78
C LEU A 53 16.08 11.48 -11.94
N LEU A 54 16.46 12.74 -11.70
CA LEU A 54 16.53 13.74 -12.75
C LEU A 54 17.62 13.42 -13.79
N LEU A 55 18.76 12.85 -13.39
CA LEU A 55 19.82 12.46 -14.33
C LEU A 55 19.44 11.27 -15.24
N VAL A 56 18.55 10.38 -14.78
CA VAL A 56 18.10 9.21 -15.56
C VAL A 56 16.87 9.54 -16.42
N LEU A 57 15.93 10.34 -15.92
CA LEU A 57 14.69 10.64 -16.63
C LEU A 57 14.85 11.69 -17.73
N LEU A 58 15.77 12.65 -17.56
CA LEU A 58 15.99 13.72 -18.54
C LEU A 58 16.44 13.21 -19.92
N PRO A 59 17.39 12.26 -20.06
CA PRO A 59 17.75 11.73 -21.37
C PRO A 59 16.63 10.89 -22.00
N LEU A 60 15.82 10.17 -21.22
CA LEU A 60 14.67 9.39 -21.73
C LEU A 60 13.57 10.31 -22.30
N LEU A 61 13.29 11.42 -21.62
CA LEU A 61 12.38 12.45 -22.12
C LEU A 61 12.93 13.11 -23.39
N LEU A 62 14.23 13.37 -23.46
CA LEU A 62 14.87 13.97 -24.63
C LEU A 62 14.79 13.06 -25.87
N VAL A 63 15.00 11.75 -25.69
CA VAL A 63 14.84 10.75 -26.77
C VAL A 63 13.39 10.67 -27.24
N SER A 64 12.43 10.73 -26.31
CA SER A 64 11.00 10.68 -26.65
C SER A 64 10.56 11.93 -27.44
N VAL A 65 11.01 13.11 -27.04
CA VAL A 65 10.74 14.37 -27.76
C VAL A 65 11.40 14.38 -29.15
N LEU A 66 12.62 13.84 -29.27
CA LEU A 66 13.30 13.71 -30.57
C LEU A 66 12.57 12.75 -31.52
N LEU A 67 12.12 11.59 -31.02
CA LEU A 67 11.32 10.64 -31.80
C LEU A 67 9.98 11.23 -32.23
N TRP A 68 9.35 12.04 -31.38
CA TRP A 68 8.10 12.72 -31.72
C TRP A 68 8.29 13.78 -32.81
N LEU A 69 9.36 14.60 -32.71
CA LEU A 69 9.72 15.59 -33.71
C LEU A 69 10.07 14.98 -35.07
N GLU A 70 10.76 13.83 -35.08
CA GLU A 70 11.12 13.14 -36.32
C GLU A 70 9.88 12.56 -37.02
N ARG A 71 8.87 12.15 -36.26
CA ARG A 71 7.61 11.58 -36.78
C ARG A 71 6.58 12.64 -37.20
N GLY A 72 6.68 13.86 -36.69
CA GLY A 72 5.72 14.94 -36.93
C GLY A 72 5.91 15.75 -38.22
N SER A 73 6.96 15.52 -39.00
CA SER A 73 7.31 16.39 -40.15
C SER A 73 6.71 15.99 -41.50
N GLY A 74 5.88 14.95 -41.57
CA GLY A 74 5.54 14.30 -42.83
C GLY A 74 4.07 13.99 -43.09
N GLN A 75 3.14 14.97 -42.98
CA GLN A 75 1.86 14.88 -43.72
C GLN A 75 1.07 16.20 -43.72
N GLU A 76 1.47 17.15 -44.58
CA GLU A 76 0.54 18.11 -45.16
C GLU A 76 0.49 17.86 -46.67
N GLY A 77 -0.55 17.14 -47.10
CA GLY A 77 -0.85 16.83 -48.50
C GLY A 77 -2.33 17.04 -48.74
N VAL A 78 -2.66 18.23 -49.26
CA VAL A 78 -3.99 18.74 -49.59
C VAL A 78 -4.53 18.06 -50.87
N GLN A 79 -5.87 17.95 -50.95
CA GLN A 79 -6.77 18.13 -52.11
C GLN A 79 -7.66 16.94 -52.50
N GLY A 80 -8.96 17.22 -52.63
CA GLY A 80 -9.92 16.36 -53.34
C GLY A 80 -11.38 16.72 -53.06
N LEU A 81 -11.88 17.77 -53.71
CA LEU A 81 -13.29 18.19 -53.76
C LEU A 81 -14.13 17.26 -54.68
N GLU A 82 -15.46 17.43 -54.59
CA GLU A 82 -16.56 16.89 -55.43
C GLU A 82 -17.08 15.49 -55.04
N GLY A 83 -18.37 15.20 -54.94
CA GLY A 83 -19.61 15.94 -55.19
C GLY A 83 -20.79 14.95 -55.31
N HIS A 84 -22.01 15.45 -55.06
CA HIS A 84 -23.29 14.97 -55.59
C HIS A 84 -24.07 13.78 -54.97
N ALA A 85 -25.28 14.16 -54.50
CA ALA A 85 -26.60 13.61 -54.82
C ALA A 85 -27.15 12.37 -54.06
N GLN A 86 -28.17 12.68 -53.24
CA GLN A 86 -29.34 11.85 -52.90
C GLN A 86 -30.15 11.49 -54.17
N PRO A 87 -30.96 10.41 -54.18
CA PRO A 87 -32.30 10.50 -53.60
C PRO A 87 -32.87 9.20 -52.98
N ALA A 88 -34.03 9.37 -52.36
CA ALA A 88 -34.89 8.38 -51.72
C ALA A 88 -35.51 7.35 -52.70
N GLY A 89 -35.85 6.17 -52.16
CA GLY A 89 -36.70 5.20 -52.83
C GLY A 89 -37.12 4.07 -51.89
N ALA A 90 -38.36 4.13 -51.41
CA ALA A 90 -39.03 3.04 -50.69
C ALA A 90 -39.49 1.94 -51.66
N GLY A 91 -39.46 0.68 -51.22
CA GLY A 91 -39.99 -0.44 -52.00
C GLY A 91 -40.07 -1.74 -51.21
N ARG A 92 -41.25 -2.01 -50.62
CA ARG A 92 -41.69 -3.33 -50.16
C ARG A 92 -41.80 -4.29 -51.35
N GLY A 93 -41.35 -5.53 -51.20
CA GLY A 93 -41.63 -6.61 -52.15
C GLY A 93 -41.29 -7.98 -51.57
N ALA A 94 -42.29 -8.84 -51.43
CA ALA A 94 -42.20 -10.20 -50.93
C ALA A 94 -41.83 -11.20 -52.02
N GLY A 95 -41.24 -12.33 -51.61
CA GLY A 95 -41.40 -13.64 -52.24
C GLY A 95 -40.60 -13.91 -53.53
N ASN A 96 -39.60 -14.80 -53.46
CA ASN A 96 -39.73 -16.13 -54.06
C ASN A 96 -38.47 -16.97 -53.83
N SER A 97 -38.70 -18.20 -53.39
CA SER A 97 -37.74 -19.29 -53.37
C SER A 97 -37.33 -19.65 -54.80
N PHE A 98 -36.03 -19.73 -55.06
CA PHE A 98 -35.49 -20.32 -56.29
C PHE A 98 -34.32 -21.25 -55.95
N LEU A 99 -34.52 -22.53 -56.25
CA LEU A 99 -33.52 -23.59 -56.18
C LEU A 99 -32.70 -23.58 -57.48
N GLY A 100 -31.37 -23.54 -57.39
CA GLY A 100 -30.49 -23.70 -58.55
C GLY A 100 -29.01 -23.69 -58.16
N PRO A 101 -28.21 -24.70 -58.57
CA PRO A 101 -26.87 -24.93 -58.05
C PRO A 101 -25.78 -24.26 -58.91
N GLY A 102 -24.65 -23.97 -58.26
CA GLY A 102 -23.37 -23.79 -58.94
C GLY A 102 -22.96 -22.35 -59.19
N THR A 103 -22.16 -21.80 -58.29
CA THR A 103 -21.06 -20.89 -58.64
C THR A 103 -20.12 -20.76 -57.44
N SER A 104 -18.89 -21.21 -57.65
CA SER A 104 -17.64 -20.62 -57.14
C SER A 104 -17.80 -19.71 -55.91
N GLN A 105 -17.53 -20.32 -54.77
CA GLN A 105 -17.22 -19.68 -53.50
C GLN A 105 -16.15 -18.59 -53.74
N PRO A 106 -16.47 -17.29 -53.63
CA PRO A 106 -15.42 -16.30 -53.44
C PRO A 106 -14.77 -16.66 -52.11
N ALA A 107 -13.45 -16.80 -52.13
CA ALA A 107 -12.64 -16.80 -50.92
C ALA A 107 -13.10 -15.58 -50.11
N SER A 108 -13.90 -15.85 -49.08
CA SER A 108 -14.16 -14.89 -48.04
C SER A 108 -12.79 -14.51 -47.53
N ALA A 109 -12.33 -13.33 -47.92
CA ALA A 109 -11.38 -12.54 -47.17
C ALA A 109 -12.04 -12.38 -45.79
N GLY A 110 -11.88 -13.42 -44.97
CA GLY A 110 -12.24 -13.41 -43.57
C GLY A 110 -11.38 -12.31 -43.02
N GLY A 111 -12.01 -11.16 -42.82
CA GLY A 111 -11.37 -10.03 -42.22
C GLY A 111 -10.69 -10.51 -40.96
N PHE A 112 -9.36 -10.50 -40.98
CA PHE A 112 -8.59 -10.27 -39.78
C PHE A 112 -8.96 -8.86 -39.31
N THR A 113 -10.19 -8.67 -38.84
CA THR A 113 -10.40 -7.77 -37.72
C THR A 113 -9.83 -8.52 -36.53
N GLU A 114 -8.50 -8.48 -36.48
CA GLU A 114 -7.69 -8.86 -35.35
C GLU A 114 -8.18 -7.95 -34.22
N ARG A 115 -9.24 -8.39 -33.54
CA ARG A 115 -9.74 -7.74 -32.33
C ARG A 115 -8.52 -7.66 -31.43
N ALA A 116 -7.97 -6.46 -31.27
CA ALA A 116 -7.06 -6.14 -30.20
C ALA A 116 -7.72 -6.69 -28.93
N THR A 117 -7.21 -7.81 -28.41
CA THR A 117 -7.69 -8.27 -27.10
C THR A 117 -7.25 -7.23 -26.12
N LYS A 118 -8.22 -6.80 -25.33
CA LYS A 118 -8.05 -5.97 -24.16
C LYS A 118 -6.82 -6.43 -23.34
N PRO A 119 -5.97 -5.50 -22.88
CA PRO A 119 -4.85 -5.80 -22.00
C PRO A 119 -5.35 -6.54 -20.73
N ARG A 120 -4.49 -7.37 -20.16
CA ARG A 120 -4.71 -7.98 -18.84
C ARG A 120 -3.71 -7.41 -17.85
N TYR A 121 -4.21 -6.92 -16.74
CA TYR A 121 -3.40 -6.40 -15.65
C TYR A 121 -3.19 -7.52 -14.64
N SER A 122 -2.00 -7.61 -14.05
CA SER A 122 -1.77 -8.50 -12.92
C SER A 122 -0.91 -7.85 -11.85
N VAL A 123 -1.25 -8.17 -10.61
CA VAL A 123 -0.51 -7.76 -9.43
C VAL A 123 -0.02 -9.01 -8.71
N GLU A 124 1.22 -8.96 -8.23
CA GLU A 124 1.77 -9.94 -7.32
C GLU A 124 2.16 -9.24 -6.02
N PHE A 125 1.59 -9.68 -4.91
CA PHE A 125 1.96 -9.27 -3.57
C PHE A 125 2.87 -10.34 -2.99
N GLU A 126 4.08 -9.96 -2.60
CA GLU A 126 4.94 -10.79 -1.78
C GLU A 126 4.84 -10.28 -0.35
N CYS A 127 4.32 -11.10 0.56
CA CYS A 127 4.26 -10.81 1.98
C CYS A 127 5.43 -11.43 2.73
N TYR A 128 5.80 -10.79 3.84
CA TYR A 128 6.75 -11.38 4.78
C TYR A 128 6.19 -12.70 5.33
N SER A 129 7.08 -13.67 5.53
CA SER A 129 6.80 -14.86 6.34
C SER A 129 6.57 -14.48 7.80
N GLU A 130 5.98 -15.40 8.56
CA GLU A 130 5.72 -15.19 9.99
C GLU A 130 7.01 -14.86 10.77
N ASP A 131 8.08 -15.63 10.52
CA ASP A 131 9.40 -15.42 11.11
C ASP A 131 10.00 -14.05 10.73
N GLU A 132 9.87 -13.63 9.47
CA GLU A 132 10.33 -12.31 9.03
C GLU A 132 9.53 -11.18 9.72
N ILE A 133 8.21 -11.36 9.91
CA ILE A 133 7.39 -10.36 10.62
C ILE A 133 7.82 -10.25 12.08
N GLU A 134 8.01 -11.38 12.76
CA GLU A 134 8.46 -11.43 14.16
C GLU A 134 9.82 -10.75 14.32
N GLU A 135 10.79 -11.06 13.45
CA GLU A 135 12.12 -10.43 13.45
C GLU A 135 12.02 -8.91 13.26
N GLN A 136 11.18 -8.45 12.34
CA GLN A 136 10.99 -7.01 12.12
C GLN A 136 10.34 -6.32 13.33
N LEU A 137 9.35 -6.96 13.97
CA LEU A 137 8.72 -6.44 15.17
C LEU A 137 9.70 -6.40 16.36
N ALA A 138 10.54 -7.43 16.52
CA ALA A 138 11.59 -7.47 17.52
C ALA A 138 12.59 -6.31 17.34
N ASN A 139 13.02 -6.06 16.11
CA ASN A 139 13.91 -4.94 15.79
C ASN A 139 13.29 -3.57 16.12
N LEU A 140 12.02 -3.37 15.79
CA LEU A 140 11.30 -2.14 16.13
C LEU A 140 11.12 -1.98 17.64
N LEU A 141 10.83 -3.08 18.34
CA LEU A 141 10.65 -3.08 19.79
C LEU A 141 11.96 -2.78 20.50
N ALA A 142 13.06 -3.38 20.06
CA ALA A 142 14.39 -3.10 20.55
C ALA A 142 14.79 -1.63 20.32
N ALA A 143 14.49 -1.07 19.14
CA ALA A 143 14.74 0.34 18.85
C ALA A 143 13.89 1.29 19.71
N TYR A 144 12.63 0.93 19.97
CA TYR A 144 11.73 1.67 20.86
C TYR A 144 12.24 1.61 22.31
N ARG A 145 12.44 0.41 22.85
CA ARG A 145 12.90 0.18 24.23
C ARG A 145 14.28 0.77 24.50
N GLY A 146 15.21 0.68 23.55
CA GLY A 146 16.56 1.20 23.69
C GLY A 146 16.63 2.72 23.92
N PHE A 147 15.56 3.46 23.59
CA PHE A 147 15.46 4.89 23.89
C PHE A 147 14.71 5.20 25.18
N TYR A 148 13.64 4.46 25.48
CA TYR A 148 12.72 4.74 26.58
C TYR A 148 13.06 4.03 27.89
N LEU A 149 13.73 2.88 27.84
CA LEU A 149 14.24 2.22 29.03
C LEU A 149 15.60 2.83 29.44
N GLU A 150 15.76 3.07 30.73
CA GLU A 150 17.08 3.42 31.25
C GLU A 150 17.99 2.18 31.13
N PRO A 151 19.20 2.31 30.56
CA PRO A 151 20.15 1.23 30.52
C PRO A 151 20.51 0.85 31.95
N ASP A 152 20.59 -0.46 32.20
CA ASP A 152 21.15 -0.97 33.46
C ASP A 152 22.57 -0.41 33.64
N GLU A 153 22.94 -0.06 34.87
CA GLU A 153 24.28 0.46 35.20
C GLU A 153 25.39 -0.54 34.81
N ALA A 154 25.05 -1.82 34.69
CA ALA A 154 25.93 -2.89 34.23
C ALA A 154 26.11 -2.96 32.70
N GLU A 155 25.26 -2.30 31.91
CA GLU A 155 25.32 -2.36 30.45
C GLU A 155 26.17 -1.25 29.84
N PRO A 156 26.91 -1.55 28.75
CA PRO A 156 27.61 -0.51 28.01
C PRO A 156 26.62 0.50 27.43
N PRO A 157 26.98 1.80 27.40
CA PRO A 157 26.09 2.85 26.89
C PRO A 157 25.73 2.58 25.42
N ARG A 158 24.46 2.26 25.18
CA ARG A 158 23.94 2.06 23.82
C ARG A 158 23.66 3.43 23.18
N PRO A 159 23.93 3.60 21.86
CA PRO A 159 23.54 4.81 21.15
C PRO A 159 22.02 4.97 21.23
N ARG A 160 21.55 6.05 21.85
CA ARG A 160 20.12 6.41 21.85
C ARG A 160 19.81 7.14 20.55
N ASP A 161 19.09 6.48 19.64
CA ASP A 161 18.57 7.11 18.43
C ASP A 161 17.10 7.52 18.65
N PRO A 162 16.83 8.81 18.98
CA PRO A 162 15.47 9.30 19.18
C PRO A 162 14.61 9.19 17.91
N ASP A 163 15.22 9.24 16.73
CA ASP A 163 14.50 9.17 15.47
C ASP A 163 14.07 7.72 15.19
N ALA A 164 14.93 6.73 15.48
CA ALA A 164 14.56 5.31 15.40
C ALA A 164 13.41 4.96 16.37
N ALA A 165 13.46 5.45 17.61
CA ALA A 165 12.39 5.22 18.58
C ALA A 165 11.07 5.87 18.15
N ARG A 166 11.11 7.09 17.60
CA ARG A 166 9.93 7.77 17.07
C ARG A 166 9.35 7.05 15.86
N ARG A 167 10.18 6.58 14.93
CA ARG A 167 9.75 5.77 13.78
C ARG A 167 9.08 4.48 14.25
N SER A 168 9.74 3.74 15.14
CA SER A 168 9.22 2.49 15.68
C SER A 168 7.87 2.69 16.37
N ARG A 169 7.75 3.74 17.20
CA ARG A 169 6.47 4.12 17.81
C ARG A 169 5.39 4.41 16.77
N HIS A 170 5.73 5.20 15.74
CA HIS A 170 4.79 5.53 14.68
C HIS A 170 4.30 4.28 13.94
N ILE A 171 5.22 3.35 13.64
CA ILE A 171 4.92 2.09 12.97
C ILE A 171 4.03 1.18 13.83
N PHE A 172 4.32 1.05 15.13
CA PHE A 172 3.45 0.28 16.03
C PHE A 172 2.03 0.86 16.07
N LYS A 173 1.91 2.19 16.18
CA LYS A 173 0.60 2.86 16.23
C LYS A 173 -0.15 2.82 14.90
N SER A 174 0.54 2.86 13.76
CA SER A 174 -0.12 2.75 12.45
C SER A 174 -0.54 1.30 12.18
N THR A 175 0.34 0.35 12.49
CA THR A 175 0.11 -1.08 12.25
C THR A 175 -0.97 -1.62 13.18
N PHE A 176 -0.87 -1.38 14.49
CA PHE A 176 -1.77 -1.89 15.53
C PHE A 176 -2.68 -0.80 16.11
N ARG A 177 -3.16 0.09 15.24
CA ARG A 177 -3.94 1.29 15.64
C ARG A 177 -5.08 1.00 16.59
N ASP A 178 -5.80 -0.10 16.37
CA ASP A 178 -6.98 -0.42 17.16
C ASP A 178 -6.62 -1.01 18.54
N GLN A 179 -5.41 -1.58 18.66
CA GLN A 179 -4.89 -2.21 19.88
C GLN A 179 -3.99 -1.26 20.72
N LEU A 180 -3.28 -0.34 20.08
CA LEU A 180 -2.35 0.63 20.71
C LEU A 180 -2.91 2.06 20.62
N ASN A 181 -4.14 2.24 21.11
CA ASN A 181 -4.87 3.50 20.96
C ASN A 181 -4.66 4.46 22.14
N SER A 182 -4.36 3.95 23.33
CA SER A 182 -4.17 4.74 24.54
C SER A 182 -2.70 4.75 25.00
N ALA A 183 -2.38 5.67 25.92
CA ALA A 183 -1.05 5.71 26.53
C ALA A 183 -0.82 4.51 27.46
N GLU A 184 -1.88 3.99 28.08
CA GLU A 184 -1.84 2.80 28.94
C GLU A 184 -1.50 1.55 28.10
N ASP A 185 -2.05 1.44 26.89
CA ASP A 185 -1.70 0.35 25.97
C ASP A 185 -0.24 0.44 25.49
N GLU A 186 0.32 1.65 25.37
CA GLU A 186 1.73 1.83 25.03
C GLU A 186 2.67 1.45 26.20
N GLU A 187 2.21 1.49 27.45
CA GLU A 187 3.02 1.07 28.60
C GLU A 187 3.35 -0.42 28.56
N PHE A 188 2.47 -1.25 27.97
CA PHE A 188 2.73 -2.68 27.73
C PHE A 188 4.03 -2.91 26.95
N LEU A 189 4.38 -2.00 26.02
CA LEU A 189 5.61 -2.10 25.24
C LEU A 189 6.87 -1.96 26.09
N LEU A 190 6.77 -1.38 27.29
CA LEU A 190 7.89 -1.10 28.18
C LEU A 190 7.91 -1.98 29.43
N GLN A 191 6.73 -2.43 29.90
CA GLN A 191 6.60 -3.16 31.17
C GLN A 191 6.76 -4.67 31.03
N GLU A 192 6.27 -5.25 29.93
CA GLU A 192 6.27 -6.71 29.73
C GLU A 192 7.61 -7.22 29.18
N GLU A 193 7.87 -8.53 29.29
CA GLU A 193 9.04 -9.13 28.67
C GLU A 193 8.95 -9.06 27.13
N GLU A 194 10.11 -9.06 26.46
CA GLU A 194 10.14 -8.93 24.99
C GLU A 194 9.36 -10.05 24.30
N GLU A 195 9.54 -11.29 24.77
CA GLU A 195 8.86 -12.49 24.26
C GLU A 195 7.33 -12.35 24.37
N ASP A 196 6.83 -11.91 25.52
CA ASP A 196 5.39 -11.71 25.75
C ASP A 196 4.79 -10.64 24.82
N VAL A 197 5.53 -9.53 24.60
CA VAL A 197 5.10 -8.48 23.66
C VAL A 197 5.04 -8.99 22.23
N LEU A 198 6.05 -9.74 21.80
CA LEU A 198 6.10 -10.32 20.46
C LEU A 198 4.99 -11.36 20.27
N ASP A 199 4.72 -12.22 21.24
CA ASP A 199 3.63 -13.20 21.19
C ASP A 199 2.26 -12.53 21.02
N VAL A 200 2.02 -11.42 21.72
CA VAL A 200 0.81 -10.61 21.57
C VAL A 200 0.72 -10.00 20.17
N PHE A 201 1.81 -9.41 19.67
CA PHE A 201 1.83 -8.87 18.31
C PHE A 201 1.57 -9.95 17.26
N MET A 202 2.23 -11.10 17.36
CA MET A 202 2.04 -12.21 16.43
C MET A 202 0.61 -12.76 16.50
N THR A 203 -0.02 -12.75 17.67
CA THR A 203 -1.46 -13.06 17.80
C THR A 203 -2.32 -12.08 17.00
N TRP A 204 -2.04 -10.77 17.06
CA TRP A 204 -2.76 -9.77 16.28
C TRP A 204 -2.50 -9.87 14.77
N VAL A 205 -1.27 -10.19 14.38
CA VAL A 205 -0.88 -10.45 12.98
C VAL A 205 -1.65 -11.65 12.42
N ARG A 206 -1.66 -12.77 13.15
CA ARG A 206 -2.40 -13.99 12.76
C ARG A 206 -3.90 -13.74 12.62
N ALA A 207 -4.48 -12.91 13.49
CA ALA A 207 -5.90 -12.56 13.42
C ALA A 207 -6.29 -11.83 12.11
N ARG A 208 -5.33 -11.15 11.46
CA ARG A 208 -5.54 -10.48 10.16
C ARG A 208 -5.50 -11.43 8.96
N GLN A 209 -5.13 -12.70 9.17
CA GLN A 209 -5.06 -13.71 8.11
C GLN A 209 -4.24 -13.25 6.90
N ILE A 210 -3.10 -12.58 7.17
CA ILE A 210 -2.18 -12.12 6.12
C ILE A 210 -1.67 -13.36 5.38
N PRO A 211 -1.83 -13.44 4.04
CA PRO A 211 -1.35 -14.59 3.32
C PRO A 211 0.18 -14.63 3.32
N SER A 212 0.72 -15.81 3.55
CA SER A 212 2.16 -16.06 3.51
C SER A 212 2.64 -16.22 2.06
N GLY A 213 3.72 -15.56 1.68
CA GLY A 213 4.39 -15.75 0.40
C GLY A 213 3.84 -14.89 -0.74
N VAL A 214 3.88 -15.43 -1.96
CA VAL A 214 3.50 -14.68 -3.18
C VAL A 214 2.05 -14.96 -3.55
N ARG A 215 1.24 -13.91 -3.61
CA ARG A 215 -0.13 -13.92 -4.10
C ARG A 215 -0.20 -13.17 -5.43
N LYS A 216 -0.73 -13.81 -6.46
CA LYS A 216 -0.95 -13.20 -7.78
C LYS A 216 -2.43 -13.11 -8.11
N ASP A 217 -2.88 -11.91 -8.46
CA ASP A 217 -4.24 -11.63 -8.92
C ASP A 217 -4.20 -10.99 -10.32
N THR A 218 -5.22 -11.25 -11.14
CA THR A 218 -5.32 -10.75 -12.53
C THR A 218 -6.64 -10.02 -12.75
N PHE A 219 -6.62 -8.91 -13.49
CA PHE A 219 -7.76 -8.02 -13.71
C PHE A 219 -7.94 -7.69 -15.20
N GLU A 220 -9.20 -7.45 -15.58
CA GLU A 220 -9.57 -7.05 -16.94
C GLU A 220 -9.56 -5.53 -17.14
N SER A 221 -9.47 -4.76 -16.07
CA SER A 221 -9.40 -3.30 -16.11
C SER A 221 -8.33 -2.77 -15.17
N LEU A 222 -7.76 -1.63 -15.56
CA LEU A 222 -6.77 -0.92 -14.74
C LEU A 222 -7.40 -0.44 -13.42
N SER A 223 -8.62 0.09 -13.47
CA SER A 223 -9.33 0.60 -12.31
C SER A 223 -9.54 -0.47 -11.23
N GLU A 224 -9.97 -1.68 -11.62
CA GLU A 224 -10.12 -2.78 -10.66
C GLU A 224 -8.78 -3.20 -10.06
N CYS A 225 -7.71 -3.24 -10.87
CA CYS A 225 -6.37 -3.55 -10.39
C CYS A 225 -5.87 -2.52 -9.37
N LEU A 226 -6.08 -1.23 -9.64
CA LEU A 226 -5.69 -0.13 -8.76
C LEU A 226 -6.50 -0.11 -7.47
N GLU A 227 -7.81 -0.31 -7.55
CA GLU A 227 -8.68 -0.42 -6.39
C GLU A 227 -8.26 -1.60 -5.51
N HIS A 228 -7.91 -2.73 -6.11
CA HIS A 228 -7.40 -3.90 -5.37
C HIS A 228 -6.09 -3.60 -4.64
N VAL A 229 -5.14 -2.92 -5.30
CA VAL A 229 -3.88 -2.48 -4.67
C VAL A 229 -4.12 -1.49 -3.53
N ALA A 230 -5.04 -0.55 -3.70
CA ALA A 230 -5.40 0.42 -2.67
C ALA A 230 -6.03 -0.26 -1.44
N ASN A 231 -6.95 -1.19 -1.65
CA ASN A 231 -7.58 -1.97 -0.58
C ASN A 231 -6.54 -2.85 0.14
N TRP A 232 -5.64 -3.50 -0.61
CA TRP A 232 -4.55 -4.29 -0.05
C TRP A 232 -3.66 -3.45 0.90
N LYS A 233 -3.32 -2.23 0.47
CA LYS A 233 -2.48 -1.31 1.25
C LYS A 233 -3.12 -0.96 2.59
N LEU A 234 -4.43 -0.72 2.65
CA LEU A 234 -5.11 -0.33 3.88
C LEU A 234 -5.04 -1.41 4.97
N GLU A 235 -5.10 -2.69 4.58
CA GLU A 235 -5.21 -3.79 5.52
C GLU A 235 -3.87 -4.48 5.84
N THR A 236 -2.97 -4.56 4.84
CA THR A 236 -1.80 -5.45 4.87
C THR A 236 -0.49 -4.79 4.43
N ALA A 237 -0.48 -3.48 4.15
CA ALA A 237 0.73 -2.73 3.80
C ALA A 237 1.95 -3.02 4.69
N PRO A 238 1.86 -2.97 6.03
CA PRO A 238 3.05 -3.17 6.88
C PRO A 238 3.68 -4.56 6.72
N PHE A 239 2.94 -5.54 6.20
CA PHE A 239 3.39 -6.92 6.05
C PHE A 239 3.70 -7.29 4.59
N THR A 240 3.63 -6.32 3.68
CA THR A 240 3.95 -6.53 2.27
C THR A 240 5.42 -6.18 2.05
N LYS A 241 6.18 -7.09 1.45
CA LYS A 241 7.60 -6.93 1.11
C LYS A 241 7.78 -6.33 -0.28
N ARG A 242 6.95 -6.76 -1.23
CA ARG A 242 7.05 -6.32 -2.63
C ARG A 242 5.69 -6.34 -3.29
N ILE A 243 5.46 -5.35 -4.14
CA ILE A 243 4.32 -5.33 -5.06
C ILE A 243 4.88 -5.31 -6.48
N LEU A 244 4.53 -6.33 -7.26
CA LEU A 244 4.85 -6.44 -8.67
C LEU A 244 3.61 -6.15 -9.49
N LEU A 245 3.70 -5.18 -10.39
CA LEU A 245 2.63 -4.84 -11.31
C LEU A 245 3.05 -5.22 -12.70
N SER A 246 2.17 -5.84 -13.46
CA SER A 246 2.46 -6.32 -14.81
C SER A 246 1.27 -6.11 -15.73
N VAL A 247 1.56 -5.71 -16.96
CA VAL A 247 0.56 -5.59 -18.03
C VAL A 247 0.92 -6.60 -19.11
N THR A 248 -0.01 -7.52 -19.38
CA THR A 248 0.16 -8.54 -20.39
C THR A 248 -0.74 -8.23 -21.59
N THR A 249 -0.14 -8.15 -22.77
CA THR A 249 -0.84 -8.06 -24.06
C THR A 249 -0.73 -9.39 -24.80
N ARG A 250 -1.34 -9.49 -25.99
CA ARG A 250 -1.23 -10.71 -26.83
C ARG A 250 0.20 -11.06 -27.21
N LEU A 251 1.10 -10.08 -27.24
CA LEU A 251 2.49 -10.24 -27.64
C LEU A 251 3.40 -10.66 -26.47
N GLY A 252 2.87 -10.71 -25.23
CA GLY A 252 3.61 -11.05 -24.02
C GLY A 252 3.44 -10.02 -22.91
N SER A 253 4.28 -10.10 -21.87
CA SER A 253 4.35 -9.08 -20.82
C SER A 253 5.02 -7.83 -21.38
N LEU A 254 4.31 -6.71 -21.42
CA LEU A 254 4.77 -5.48 -22.05
C LEU A 254 5.59 -4.63 -21.08
N VAL A 255 5.13 -4.55 -19.83
CA VAL A 255 5.78 -3.75 -18.78
C VAL A 255 5.60 -4.45 -17.44
N THR A 256 6.65 -4.37 -16.62
CA THR A 256 6.60 -4.82 -15.23
C THR A 256 7.22 -3.73 -14.36
N ALA A 257 6.45 -3.25 -13.39
CA ALA A 257 6.91 -2.29 -12.39
C ALA A 257 7.08 -3.02 -11.05
N GLN A 258 8.23 -2.85 -10.42
CA GLN A 258 8.51 -3.32 -9.07
C GLN A 258 8.44 -2.14 -8.12
N LEU A 259 7.62 -2.26 -7.10
CA LEU A 259 7.52 -1.26 -6.05
C LEU A 259 8.20 -1.81 -4.81
N PRO A 260 9.30 -1.18 -4.35
CA PRO A 260 9.85 -1.50 -3.06
C PRO A 260 8.84 -1.05 -2.01
N VAL A 261 8.31 -2.01 -1.26
CA VAL A 261 7.57 -1.70 -0.04
C VAL A 261 8.64 -1.58 1.03
N GLY A 262 8.95 -0.35 1.44
CA GLY A 262 10.10 -0.05 2.30
C GLY A 262 9.97 -0.64 3.70
N GLY A 263 10.21 -1.94 3.90
CA GLY A 263 10.15 -2.56 5.22
C GLY A 263 8.85 -2.25 5.99
N LEU A 264 8.88 -2.39 7.31
CA LEU A 264 7.87 -1.79 8.19
C LEU A 264 7.99 -0.25 8.27
N ASP A 265 9.03 0.33 7.67
CA ASP A 265 9.21 1.78 7.55
C ASP A 265 8.24 2.36 6.51
N CYS A 266 6.97 2.47 6.91
CA CYS A 266 5.90 3.29 6.31
C CYS A 266 5.97 3.43 4.78
N ILE A 267 5.10 2.73 4.04
CA ILE A 267 4.83 3.09 2.64
C ILE A 267 4.36 4.55 2.63
N ASP A 268 5.18 5.44 2.07
CA ASP A 268 4.81 6.86 1.99
C ASP A 268 3.57 6.97 1.08
N GLU A 269 2.68 7.91 1.35
CA GLU A 269 1.56 8.20 0.44
C GLU A 269 2.08 8.55 -0.96
N ARG A 270 3.29 9.11 -1.04
CA ARG A 270 3.99 9.38 -2.30
C ARG A 270 4.22 8.16 -3.18
N ASP A 271 4.33 6.96 -2.61
CA ASP A 271 4.52 5.75 -3.42
C ASP A 271 3.24 5.38 -4.19
N LEU A 272 2.06 5.81 -3.71
CA LEU A 272 0.77 5.64 -4.42
C LEU A 272 0.61 6.60 -5.58
N ASP A 273 0.99 7.86 -5.40
CA ASP A 273 0.94 8.85 -6.49
C ASP A 273 1.90 8.42 -7.60
N ASN A 274 3.11 7.97 -7.23
CA ASN A 274 4.07 7.41 -8.19
C ASN A 274 3.50 6.16 -8.88
N MET A 275 2.73 5.32 -8.19
CA MET A 275 2.05 4.18 -8.82
C MET A 275 1.05 4.64 -9.87
N HIS A 276 0.19 5.60 -9.52
CA HIS A 276 -0.82 6.11 -10.44
C HIS A 276 -0.18 6.68 -11.70
N ASP A 277 0.90 7.46 -11.56
CA ASP A 277 1.66 8.02 -12.68
C ASP A 277 2.24 6.93 -13.58
N VAL A 278 2.88 5.91 -13.00
CA VAL A 278 3.43 4.77 -13.74
C VAL A 278 2.32 4.00 -14.46
N PHE A 279 1.16 3.83 -13.82
CA PHE A 279 0.02 3.15 -14.42
C PHE A 279 -0.64 3.93 -15.54
N GLU A 280 -0.75 5.25 -15.40
CA GLU A 280 -1.28 6.13 -16.42
C GLU A 280 -0.35 6.15 -17.65
N GLU A 281 0.96 6.18 -17.43
CA GLU A 281 1.96 6.06 -18.49
C GLU A 281 1.87 4.68 -19.19
N MET A 282 1.74 3.59 -18.44
CA MET A 282 1.55 2.24 -19.02
C MET A 282 0.24 2.12 -19.80
N ALA A 283 -0.85 2.76 -19.35
CA ALA A 283 -2.13 2.74 -20.04
C ALA A 283 -2.09 3.56 -21.34
N GLN A 284 -1.35 4.68 -21.35
CA GLN A 284 -1.15 5.50 -22.54
C GLN A 284 -0.34 4.74 -23.61
N LEU A 285 0.63 3.92 -23.21
CA LEU A 285 1.40 3.07 -24.12
C LEU A 285 0.58 1.95 -24.78
N ASP A 286 -0.56 1.54 -24.19
CA ASP A 286 -1.45 0.52 -24.76
C ASP A 286 -2.50 1.12 -25.72
N LEU A 287 -2.73 2.44 -25.67
CA LEU A 287 -3.65 3.16 -26.56
C LEU A 287 -2.99 3.68 -27.86
N ALA A 288 -1.65 3.66 -27.94
CA ALA A 288 -0.86 4.21 -29.04
C ALA A 288 -0.37 3.14 -30.03
#